data_AF-A0A455U8K2-F1
#
_entry.id   AF-A0A455U8K2-F1
#
_cell.length_a   1.000
_cell.length_b   1.000
_cell.length_c   1.000
_cell.angle_alpha   90.00
_cell.angle_beta   90.00
_cell.angle_gamma   90.00
#
_symmetry.space_group_name_H-M   'P 1'
#
loop_
_entity.id
_entity.type
_entity.pdbx_description
1 polymer ?
#
loop_
_entity_poly.entity_id
_entity_poly.type
_entity_poly.pdbx_seq_one_letter_code
_entity_poly.pdbx_strand_id
1 'polypeptide(L)' 'MADEPIAAEIDFAAFAKVDLRIARITQAQYVEGADKLLQLTLDLGGETRNVFSGIRSAYAPKH' A
#
# COMPACT_ATOMS: atom_id res chain seq x y z
N MET A 1 7.55 1.70 30.96
CA MET A 1 7.84 3.05 30.44
C MET A 1 7.25 3.09 29.04
N ALA A 2 6.12 3.74 28.89
CA ALA A 2 5.43 3.89 27.61
C ALA A 2 5.02 5.35 27.56
N ASP A 3 5.73 6.19 26.80
CA ASP A 3 5.24 7.53 26.41
C ASP A 3 6.10 8.27 25.37
N GLU A 4 7.02 7.62 24.64
CA GLU A 4 7.67 8.31 23.50
C GLU A 4 6.82 8.10 22.23
N PRO A 5 6.33 9.18 21.61
CA PRO A 5 5.54 9.07 20.40
C PRO A 5 6.40 8.56 19.24
N ILE A 6 5.85 7.64 18.44
CA ILE A 6 6.54 7.02 17.28
C ILE A 6 7.03 8.09 16.28
N ALA A 7 6.32 9.22 16.19
CA ALA A 7 6.71 10.39 15.43
C ALA A 7 6.17 11.66 16.09
N ALA A 8 6.79 12.80 15.79
CA ALA A 8 6.26 14.11 16.21
C ALA A 8 4.87 14.37 15.61
N GLU A 9 4.05 15.11 16.34
CA GLU A 9 2.76 15.57 15.83
C GLU A 9 2.95 16.49 14.62
N ILE A 10 2.02 16.39 13.67
CA ILE A 10 1.97 17.25 12.48
C ILE A 10 0.68 18.07 12.50
N ASP A 11 0.72 19.25 11.89
CA ASP A 11 -0.48 20.05 11.72
C ASP A 11 -1.45 19.42 10.70
N PHE A 12 -2.72 19.84 10.79
CA PHE A 12 -3.76 19.33 9.90
C PHE A 12 -3.49 19.62 8.41
N ALA A 13 -2.83 20.74 8.09
CA ALA A 13 -2.55 21.08 6.70
C ALA A 13 -1.47 20.15 6.11
N ALA A 14 -0.53 19.66 6.92
CA ALA A 14 0.41 18.62 6.51
C ALA A 14 -0.30 17.29 6.19
N PHE A 15 -1.26 16.87 7.02
CA PHE A 15 -2.08 15.69 6.76
C PHE A 15 -2.93 15.84 5.49
N ALA A 16 -3.60 16.98 5.32
CA ALA A 16 -4.49 17.26 4.19
C ALA A 16 -3.77 17.32 2.82
N LYS A 17 -2.44 17.50 2.79
CA LYS A 17 -1.64 17.44 1.56
C LYS A 17 -1.47 16.00 1.03
N VAL A 18 -1.69 14.98 1.86
CA VAL A 18 -1.55 13.58 1.46
C VAL A 18 -2.85 13.11 0.81
N ASP A 19 -2.77 12.66 -0.45
CA ASP A 19 -3.90 12.09 -1.17
C ASP A 19 -3.99 10.58 -0.89
N LEU A 20 -4.79 10.22 0.13
CA LEU A 20 -5.07 8.83 0.50
C LEU A 20 -6.40 8.39 -0.12
N ARG A 21 -6.36 7.35 -0.95
CA ARG A 21 -7.55 6.80 -1.63
C ARG A 21 -7.71 5.32 -1.37
N ILE A 22 -8.96 4.87 -1.38
CA ILE A 22 -9.31 3.46 -1.45
C ILE A 22 -9.29 3.06 -2.93
N ALA A 23 -8.67 1.92 -3.22
CA ALA A 23 -8.60 1.35 -4.55
C ALA A 23 -9.01 -0.12 -4.51
N ARG A 24 -9.53 -0.63 -5.62
CA ARG A 24 -9.83 -2.05 -5.78
C ARG A 24 -8.64 -2.75 -6.42
N ILE A 25 -8.18 -3.85 -5.84
CA ILE A 25 -7.20 -4.71 -6.51
C ILE A 25 -7.90 -5.44 -7.66
N THR A 26 -7.42 -5.25 -8.88
CA THR A 26 -7.92 -5.93 -10.08
C THR A 26 -7.04 -7.12 -10.48
N GLN A 27 -5.75 -7.08 -10.14
CA GLN A 27 -4.80 -8.15 -10.42
C GLN A 27 -3.71 -8.18 -9.36
N ALA A 28 -3.25 -9.39 -9.02
CA ALA A 28 -2.16 -9.60 -8.07
C ALA A 28 -1.24 -10.72 -8.59
N GLN A 29 0.08 -10.48 -8.57
CA GLN A 29 1.07 -11.42 -9.08
C GLN A 29 2.33 -11.44 -8.21
N TYR A 30 3.02 -12.56 -8.21
CA TYR A 30 4.36 -12.65 -7.65
C TYR A 30 5.36 -11.91 -8.54
N VAL A 31 6.31 -11.23 -7.91
CA VAL A 31 7.42 -10.59 -8.62
C VAL A 31 8.54 -11.63 -8.78
N GLU A 32 8.92 -11.92 -10.02
CA GLU A 32 10.05 -12.81 -10.29
C GLU A 32 11.33 -12.23 -9.68
N GLY A 33 12.07 -13.07 -8.93
CA GLY A 33 13.28 -12.66 -8.24
C GLY A 33 13.07 -11.89 -6.92
N ALA A 34 11.84 -11.70 -6.44
CA ALA A 34 11.58 -11.07 -5.14
C ALA A 34 10.68 -11.92 -4.23
N ASP A 35 11.29 -12.55 -3.22
CA ASP A 35 10.62 -13.47 -2.28
C ASP A 35 9.61 -12.81 -1.35
N LYS A 36 9.64 -11.48 -1.23
CA LYS A 36 8.79 -10.71 -0.31
C LYS A 36 7.77 -9.80 -0.99
N LEU A 37 7.87 -9.64 -2.32
CA LEU A 37 7.06 -8.66 -3.05
C LEU A 37 5.90 -9.31 -3.81
N LEU A 38 4.77 -8.62 -3.79
CA LEU A 38 3.64 -8.82 -4.68
C LEU A 38 3.45 -7.57 -5.54
N GLN A 39 3.28 -7.77 -6.84
CA GLN A 39 2.82 -6.74 -7.75
C GLN A 39 1.30 -6.72 -7.73
N LEU A 40 0.72 -5.57 -7.44
CA LEU A 40 -0.71 -5.34 -7.43
C LEU A 40 -1.07 -4.29 -8.48
N THR A 41 -2.11 -4.58 -9.25
CA THR A 41 -2.77 -3.62 -10.13
C THR A 41 -4.03 -3.15 -9.42
N LEU A 42 -4.13 -1.84 -9.24
CA LEU A 42 -5.18 -1.17 -8.49
C LEU A 42 -6.04 -0.33 -9.45
N ASP A 43 -7.36 -0.46 -9.37
CA ASP A 43 -8.31 0.45 -10.00
C ASP A 43 -8.81 1.49 -8.99
N LEU A 44 -8.72 2.75 -9.40
CA LEU A 44 -9.13 3.94 -8.65
C LEU A 44 -10.45 4.52 -9.19
N GLY A 45 -11.28 3.70 -9.85
CA GLY A 45 -12.53 4.15 -10.48
C GLY A 45 -12.33 4.80 -11.84
N GLY A 46 -11.48 4.22 -12.69
CA GLY A 46 -11.21 4.70 -14.05
C GLY A 46 -9.73 4.99 -14.35
N GLU A 47 -8.89 5.03 -13.33
CA GLU A 47 -7.43 5.03 -13.46
C GLU A 47 -6.86 3.77 -12.84
N THR A 48 -5.93 3.13 -13.55
CA THR A 48 -5.25 1.94 -13.07
C THR A 48 -3.80 2.27 -12.70
N ARG A 49 -3.35 1.79 -11.54
CA ARG A 49 -1.96 1.94 -11.08
C ARG A 49 -1.35 0.61 -10.69
N ASN A 50 -0.06 0.47 -10.95
CA ASN A 50 0.73 -0.67 -10.49
C ASN A 50 1.57 -0.29 -9.27
N VAL A 51 1.52 -1.14 -8.24
CA VAL A 51 2.30 -0.97 -7.01
C VAL A 51 2.95 -2.29 -6.61
N PHE A 52 4.09 -2.20 -5.93
CA PHE A 52 4.76 -3.35 -5.32
C PHE A 52 4.58 -3.29 -3.81
N SER A 53 4.16 -4.40 -3.22
CA SER A 53 3.86 -4.50 -1.80
C SER A 53 4.63 -5.63 -1.14
N GLY A 54 5.25 -5.34 0.01
CA GLY A 54 6.06 -6.30 0.80
C GLY A 54 5.24 -7.30 1.62
N ILE A 55 4.01 -7.61 1.21
CA ILE A 55 3.02 -8.37 2.01
C ILE A 55 2.88 -9.82 1.56
N ARG A 56 3.81 -10.33 0.73
CA ARG A 56 3.76 -11.69 0.16
C ARG A 56 3.64 -12.80 1.22
N SER A 57 4.22 -12.60 2.40
CA SER A 57 4.17 -13.57 3.49
C SER A 57 2.82 -13.62 4.21
N ALA A 58 2.03 -12.53 4.13
CA ALA A 58 0.72 -12.43 4.79
C ALA A 58 -0.45 -12.71 3.83
N TYR A 59 -0.26 -12.48 2.53
CA TYR A 59 -1.31 -12.62 1.52
C TYR A 59 -0.79 -13.35 0.28
N ALA A 60 -1.57 -14.32 -0.20
CA ALA A 60 -1.36 -14.93 -1.50
C ALA A 60 -2.19 -14.16 -2.55
N PRO A 61 -1.72 -14.03 -3.81
CA PRO A 61 -2.53 -13.56 -4.91
C PRO A 61 -3.64 -14.60 -5.15
N LYS A 62 -4.84 -14.34 -4.61
CA LYS A 62 -6.02 -15.19 -4.84
C LYS A 62 -6.73 -14.74 -6.11
N HIS A 63 -7.08 -15.73 -6.93
CA HIS A 63 -7.85 -15.60 -8.18
C HIS A 63 -9.28 -15.13 -7.95
#